data_AF-A0A2N7WKR7-F1
#
_entry.id   AF-A0A2N7WKR7-F1
#
_cell.length_a   1.000
_cell.length_b   1.000
_cell.length_c   1.000
_cell.angle_alpha   90.00
_cell.angle_beta   90.00
_cell.angle_gamma   90.00
#
_symmetry.space_group_name_H-M   'P 1'
#
loop_
_entity.id
_entity.type
_entity.pdbx_description
1 polymer ?
#
loop_
_entity_poly.entity_id
_entity_poly.type
_entity_poly.pdbx_seq_one_letter_code
_entity_poly.pdbx_strand_id
1 'polypeptide(L)'
;MQAYRFNQGQKQMTQETGKTVSAEQAMKRAETMQAAFLAFIFTLPLVGMIFGFIFACATAGRIFGRSAQVNKDLTVAAITTAVAALGMLLSWFWMFKGGGIVALIVDFGFNFWILRRIVLGSLRHVWA
;
A
#
# COMPACT_ATOMS: atom_id res chain seq x y z
N MET A 1 36.71 62.84 7.45
CA MET A 1 36.39 61.85 6.40
C MET A 1 36.14 60.46 7.02
N GLN A 2 35.00 60.24 7.69
CA GLN A 2 34.73 58.98 8.41
C GLN A 2 33.30 58.41 8.21
N ALA A 3 32.54 58.91 7.24
CA ALA A 3 31.15 58.51 7.03
C ALA A 3 30.94 57.35 6.03
N TYR A 4 32.00 56.78 5.45
CA TYR A 4 31.87 55.83 4.33
C TYR A 4 31.97 54.34 4.69
N ARG A 5 32.21 53.97 5.96
CA ARG A 5 32.41 52.55 6.34
C ARG A 5 31.19 51.83 6.92
N PHE A 6 30.09 52.54 7.21
CA PHE A 6 28.92 51.91 7.86
C PHE A 6 27.82 51.42 6.91
N ASN A 7 27.93 51.64 5.59
CA ASN A 7 26.85 51.33 4.64
C ASN A 7 27.11 50.06 3.78
N GLN A 8 28.16 49.29 4.06
CA GLN A 8 28.42 48.01 3.38
C GLN A 8 28.00 46.78 4.20
N GLY A 9 27.76 46.92 5.51
CA GLY A 9 27.30 45.81 6.36
C GLY A 9 25.79 45.55 6.33
N GLN A 10 24.97 46.52 5.93
CA GLN A 10 23.51 46.35 5.90
C GLN A 10 22.94 45.90 4.54
N LYS A 11 23.73 45.95 3.45
CA LYS A 11 23.29 45.46 2.13
C LYS A 11 23.44 43.95 1.95
N GLN A 12 23.67 43.20 3.03
CA GLN A 12 23.67 41.73 3.00
C GLN A 12 22.46 41.10 3.69
N MET A 13 21.53 41.89 4.25
CA MET A 13 20.35 41.38 4.97
C MET A 13 19.01 41.80 4.35
N THR A 14 18.94 41.95 3.02
CA THR A 14 17.64 42.15 2.34
C THR A 14 17.65 41.59 0.91
N GLN A 15 18.04 40.33 0.78
CA GLN A 15 17.60 39.46 -0.32
C GLN A 15 16.89 38.22 0.26
N GLU A 16 16.02 38.46 1.25
CA GLU A 16 14.90 37.58 1.53
C GLU A 16 13.69 38.04 0.72
N THR A 17 13.70 37.86 -0.60
CA THR A 17 12.44 37.90 -1.37
C THR A 17 12.60 37.16 -2.68
N GLY A 18 11.85 36.07 -2.82
CA GLY A 18 11.71 35.33 -4.05
C GLY A 18 12.77 34.24 -4.25
N LYS A 19 12.82 33.23 -3.37
CA LYS A 19 13.20 31.89 -3.83
C LYS A 19 12.15 31.45 -4.85
N THR A 20 12.26 31.93 -6.09
CA THR A 20 11.71 31.22 -7.24
C THR A 20 12.42 29.89 -7.20
N VAL A 21 11.83 28.91 -6.54
CA VAL A 21 12.21 27.51 -6.72
C VAL A 21 12.15 27.34 -8.23
N SER A 22 13.33 27.27 -8.87
CA SER A 22 13.42 27.09 -10.32
C SER A 22 12.44 25.97 -10.66
N ALA A 23 11.61 26.15 -11.67
CA ALA A 23 10.64 25.14 -12.10
C ALA A 23 11.31 23.76 -12.23
N GLU A 24 12.59 23.74 -12.58
CA GLU A 24 13.46 22.57 -12.65
C GLU A 24 13.72 21.91 -11.27
N GLN A 25 13.94 22.69 -10.21
CA GLN A 25 14.04 22.18 -8.83
C GLN A 25 12.69 21.70 -8.28
N ALA A 26 11.58 22.36 -8.67
CA ALA A 26 10.24 21.92 -8.32
C ALA A 26 9.89 20.59 -9.02
N MET A 27 10.23 20.45 -10.31
CA MET A 27 10.04 19.22 -11.07
C MET A 27 10.90 18.07 -10.53
N LYS A 28 12.18 18.29 -10.22
CA LYS A 28 13.03 17.26 -9.59
C LYS A 28 12.47 16.79 -8.24
N ARG A 29 11.92 17.70 -7.43
CA ARG A 29 11.23 17.34 -6.17
C ARG A 29 9.97 16.53 -6.44
N ALA A 30 9.18 16.91 -7.44
CA ALA A 30 7.98 16.19 -7.84
C ALA A 30 8.29 14.77 -8.34
N GLU A 31 9.33 14.60 -9.18
CA GLU A 31 9.80 13.29 -9.63
C GLU A 31 10.30 12.42 -8.48
N THR A 32 11.07 13.00 -7.55
CA THR A 32 11.56 12.29 -6.36
C THR A 32 10.41 11.86 -5.46
N MET A 33 9.41 12.74 -5.26
CA MET A 33 8.19 12.43 -4.51
C MET A 33 7.35 11.35 -5.20
N GLN A 34 7.23 11.41 -6.53
CA GLN A 34 6.51 10.41 -7.31
C GLN A 34 7.19 9.04 -7.22
N ALA A 35 8.52 8.99 -7.32
CA ALA A 35 9.30 7.75 -7.17
C ALA A 35 9.14 7.17 -5.75
N ALA A 36 9.21 7.99 -4.71
CA ALA A 36 8.98 7.56 -3.32
C ALA A 36 7.55 7.05 -3.11
N PHE A 37 6.56 7.70 -3.71
CA PHE A 37 5.15 7.30 -3.61
C PHE A 37 4.88 5.99 -4.34
N LEU A 38 5.42 5.80 -5.54
CA LEU A 38 5.37 4.54 -6.26
C LEU A 38 6.06 3.42 -5.49
N ALA A 39 7.25 3.67 -4.94
CA ALA A 39 7.97 2.70 -4.12
C ALA A 39 7.16 2.27 -2.90
N PHE A 40 6.52 3.23 -2.20
CA PHE A 40 5.60 2.92 -1.09
C PHE A 40 4.41 2.07 -1.55
N ILE A 41 3.75 2.48 -2.64
CA ILE A 41 2.62 1.76 -3.24
C ILE A 41 3.00 0.32 -3.58
N PHE A 42 4.18 0.06 -4.13
CA PHE A 42 4.69 -1.29 -4.43
C PHE A 42 4.85 -2.19 -3.21
N THR A 43 4.98 -1.64 -2.01
CA THR A 43 5.09 -2.44 -0.78
C THR A 43 3.73 -2.93 -0.27
N LEU A 44 2.62 -2.28 -0.65
CA LEU A 44 1.28 -2.60 -0.16
C LEU A 44 0.82 -4.04 -0.48
N PRO A 45 1.01 -4.58 -1.70
CA PRO A 45 0.66 -5.97 -1.98
C PRO A 45 1.49 -6.96 -1.15
N LEU A 46 2.78 -6.66 -0.95
CA LEU A 46 3.70 -7.47 -0.13
C LEU A 46 3.23 -7.55 1.32
N VAL A 47 2.88 -6.40 1.90
CA VAL A 47 2.31 -6.31 3.25
C VAL A 47 0.97 -7.04 3.32
N GLY A 48 0.11 -6.86 2.30
CA GLY A 48 -1.17 -7.57 2.18
C GLY A 48 -1.02 -9.09 2.17
N MET A 49 -0.03 -9.63 1.45
CA MET A 49 0.25 -11.07 1.42
C MET A 49 0.70 -11.60 2.78
N ILE A 50 1.53 -10.86 3.52
CA ILE A 50 1.97 -11.26 4.87
C ILE A 50 0.77 -11.34 5.81
N PHE A 51 -0.07 -10.30 5.84
CA PHE A 51 -1.28 -10.31 6.66
C PHE A 51 -2.27 -11.40 6.23
N GLY A 52 -2.45 -11.59 4.92
CA GLY A 52 -3.29 -12.66 4.36
C GLY A 52 -2.82 -14.05 4.77
N PHE A 53 -1.50 -14.28 4.76
CA PHE A 53 -0.91 -15.54 5.21
C PHE A 53 -1.16 -15.81 6.70
N ILE A 54 -0.91 -14.81 7.55
CA ILE A 54 -1.18 -14.92 9.00
C ILE A 54 -2.66 -15.22 9.24
N PHE A 55 -3.55 -14.53 8.54
CA PHE A 55 -4.99 -14.74 8.65
C PHE A 55 -5.41 -16.13 8.17
N ALA A 56 -4.83 -16.65 7.09
CA ALA A 56 -5.07 -17.99 6.57
C ALA A 56 -4.65 -19.06 7.58
N CYS A 57 -3.46 -18.94 8.18
CA CYS A 57 -2.99 -19.84 9.23
C CYS A 57 -3.91 -19.82 10.45
N ALA A 58 -4.30 -18.63 10.91
CA ALA A 58 -5.22 -18.49 12.03
C ALA A 58 -6.60 -19.12 11.72
N THR A 59 -7.08 -18.97 10.49
CA THR A 59 -8.35 -19.56 10.03
C THR A 59 -8.25 -21.08 9.97
N ALA A 60 -7.16 -21.63 9.43
CA ALA A 60 -6.92 -23.07 9.40
C ALA A 60 -6.91 -23.67 10.82
N GLY A 61 -6.19 -23.05 11.76
CA GLY A 61 -6.18 -23.47 13.16
C GLY A 61 -7.57 -23.49 13.80
N ARG A 62 -8.40 -22.48 13.52
CA ARG A 62 -9.80 -22.46 13.98
C ARG A 62 -10.66 -23.55 13.35
N ILE A 63 -10.48 -23.82 12.04
CA ILE A 63 -11.20 -24.89 11.34
C ILE A 63 -10.92 -26.23 12.02
N PHE A 64 -9.65 -26.55 12.32
CA PHE A 64 -9.30 -27.78 13.03
C PHE A 64 -9.93 -27.88 14.43
N GLY A 65 -10.04 -26.76 15.15
CA GLY A 65 -10.58 -26.75 16.52
C GLY A 65 -12.10 -26.71 16.62
N ARG A 66 -12.82 -26.31 15.57
CA ARG A 66 -14.27 -26.02 15.66
C ARG A 66 -15.13 -26.60 14.54
N SER A 67 -14.55 -26.98 13.40
CA SER A 67 -15.36 -27.47 12.28
C SER A 67 -15.69 -28.95 12.44
N ALA A 68 -16.97 -29.30 12.31
CA ALA A 68 -17.43 -30.68 12.17
C ALA A 68 -17.10 -31.27 10.78
N GLN A 69 -16.75 -30.42 9.79
CA GLN A 69 -16.43 -30.79 8.41
C GLN A 69 -15.05 -30.23 8.00
N VAL A 70 -14.02 -30.53 8.80
CA VAL A 70 -12.65 -30.00 8.67
C VAL A 70 -12.15 -30.05 7.23
N ASN A 71 -12.26 -31.19 6.55
CA ASN A 71 -11.72 -31.35 5.19
C ASN A 71 -12.38 -30.37 4.20
N LYS A 72 -13.71 -30.23 4.24
CA LYS A 72 -14.44 -29.34 3.34
C LYS A 72 -14.11 -27.88 3.62
N ASP A 73 -14.11 -27.48 4.88
CA ASP A 73 -13.85 -26.09 5.27
C ASP A 73 -12.40 -25.69 5.01
N LEU A 74 -11.46 -26.61 5.21
CA LEU A 74 -10.04 -26.39 4.91
C LEU A 74 -9.82 -26.27 3.39
N THR A 75 -10.48 -27.09 2.57
CA THR A 75 -10.43 -26.94 1.11
C THR A 75 -10.99 -25.60 0.66
N VAL A 76 -12.13 -25.16 1.22
CA VAL A 76 -12.70 -23.84 0.92
C VAL A 76 -11.74 -22.72 1.32
N ALA A 77 -11.16 -22.79 2.51
CA ALA A 77 -10.18 -21.80 2.99
C ALA A 77 -8.91 -21.79 2.11
N ALA A 78 -8.40 -22.95 1.71
CA ALA A 78 -7.22 -23.08 0.87
C ALA A 78 -7.44 -22.50 -0.53
N ILE A 79 -8.55 -22.86 -1.19
CA ILE A 79 -8.91 -22.31 -2.51
C ILE A 79 -9.06 -20.80 -2.43
N THR A 80 -9.74 -20.32 -1.40
CA THR A 80 -9.98 -18.88 -1.19
C THR A 80 -8.67 -18.11 -0.99
N THR A 81 -7.76 -18.67 -0.19
CA THR A 81 -6.44 -18.09 0.04
C THR A 81 -5.60 -18.07 -1.24
N ALA A 82 -5.64 -19.15 -2.03
CA ALA A 82 -4.95 -19.21 -3.31
C ALA A 82 -5.48 -18.17 -4.30
N VAL A 83 -6.80 -18.00 -4.38
CA VAL A 83 -7.43 -17.00 -5.26
C VAL A 83 -7.08 -15.58 -4.81
N ALA A 84 -7.10 -15.29 -3.50
CA ALA A 84 -6.68 -13.98 -2.97
C ALA A 84 -5.20 -13.69 -3.27
N ALA A 85 -4.31 -14.67 -3.07
CA ALA A 85 -2.89 -14.53 -3.38
C ALA A 85 -2.63 -14.28 -4.88
N LEU A 86 -3.35 -14.97 -5.77
CA LEU A 86 -3.28 -14.72 -7.21
C LEU A 86 -3.75 -13.30 -7.58
N GLY A 87 -4.81 -12.80 -6.93
CA GLY A 87 -5.28 -11.42 -7.10
C GLY A 87 -4.21 -10.39 -6.72
N MET A 88 -3.55 -10.58 -5.58
CA MET A 88 -2.47 -9.71 -5.12
C MET A 88 -1.25 -9.75 -6.05
N LEU A 89 -0.87 -10.93 -6.55
CA LEU A 89 0.22 -11.09 -7.52
C LEU A 89 -0.10 -10.42 -8.87
N LEU A 90 -1.32 -10.57 -9.35
CA LEU A 90 -1.77 -9.92 -10.59
C LEU A 90 -1.75 -8.39 -10.45
N SER A 91 -2.15 -7.89 -9.29
CA SER A 91 -2.16 -6.47 -8.97
C SER A 91 -0.73 -5.92 -8.89
N TRP A 92 0.18 -6.66 -8.26
CA TRP A 92 1.60 -6.35 -8.24
C TRP A 92 2.20 -6.29 -9.66
N PHE A 93 1.85 -7.23 -10.54
CA PHE A 93 2.29 -7.22 -11.94
C PHE A 93 1.72 -6.02 -12.73
N TRP A 94 0.46 -5.65 -12.49
CA TRP A 94 -0.16 -4.48 -13.11
C TRP A 94 0.44 -3.15 -12.63
N MET A 95 0.97 -3.11 -11.41
CA MET A 95 1.68 -1.94 -10.88
C MET A 95 2.96 -1.65 -11.67
N PHE A 96 3.68 -2.69 -12.12
CA PHE A 96 4.85 -2.53 -13.00
C PHE A 96 4.50 -1.98 -14.39
N LYS A 97 3.26 -2.15 -14.86
CA LYS A 97 2.81 -1.67 -16.17
C LYS A 97 2.19 -0.27 -16.16
N GLY A 98 2.26 0.45 -15.04
CA GLY A 98 1.75 1.81 -14.90
C GLY A 98 0.28 1.94 -14.46
N GLY A 99 -0.40 0.81 -14.18
CA GLY A 99 -1.79 0.78 -13.73
C GLY A 99 -1.96 0.76 -12.20
N GLY A 100 -0.94 1.17 -11.43
CA GLY A 100 -0.77 0.71 -10.04
C GLY A 100 -1.88 1.07 -9.06
N ILE A 101 -2.47 2.27 -9.16
CA ILE A 101 -3.57 2.67 -8.25
C ILE A 101 -4.85 1.90 -8.57
N VAL A 102 -5.18 1.75 -9.85
CA VAL A 102 -6.37 1.01 -10.29
C VAL A 102 -6.25 -0.47 -9.91
N ALA A 103 -5.06 -1.05 -10.09
CA ALA A 103 -4.76 -2.41 -9.68
C ALA A 103 -5.01 -2.63 -8.17
N LEU A 104 -4.52 -1.72 -7.33
CA LEU A 104 -4.75 -1.79 -5.88
C LEU A 104 -6.23 -1.66 -5.50
N ILE A 105 -6.99 -0.77 -6.14
CA ILE A 105 -8.42 -0.61 -5.85
C ILE A 105 -9.19 -1.88 -6.20
N VAL A 106 -8.91 -2.46 -7.37
CA VAL A 106 -9.53 -3.72 -7.80
C VAL A 106 -9.16 -4.86 -6.86
N ASP A 107 -7.90 -4.94 -6.45
CA ASP A 107 -7.42 -5.95 -5.50
C ASP A 107 -8.12 -5.84 -4.14
N PHE A 108 -8.20 -4.63 -3.57
CA PHE A 108 -8.89 -4.38 -2.32
C PHE A 108 -10.37 -4.75 -2.40
N GLY A 109 -11.04 -4.36 -3.49
CA GLY A 109 -12.44 -4.69 -3.72
C GLY A 109 -12.67 -6.20 -3.82
N PHE A 110 -11.79 -6.90 -4.53
CA PHE A 110 -11.85 -8.35 -4.70
C PHE A 110 -11.60 -9.09 -3.38
N ASN A 111 -10.57 -8.70 -2.62
CA ASN A 111 -10.28 -9.26 -1.30
C ASN A 111 -11.42 -9.01 -0.31
N PHE A 112 -12.02 -7.82 -0.32
CA PHE A 112 -13.19 -7.51 0.51
C PHE A 112 -14.40 -8.37 0.14
N TRP A 113 -14.63 -8.55 -1.16
CA TRP A 113 -15.69 -9.43 -1.65
C TRP A 113 -15.49 -10.88 -1.19
N ILE A 114 -14.27 -11.41 -1.30
CA ILE A 114 -13.89 -12.73 -0.78
C ILE A 114 -14.18 -12.84 0.71
N LEU A 115 -13.72 -11.87 1.51
CA LEU A 115 -13.91 -11.87 2.95
C LEU A 115 -15.40 -11.90 3.31
N ARG A 116 -16.20 -11.06 2.65
CA ARG A 116 -17.65 -10.99 2.87
C ARG A 116 -18.39 -12.26 2.45
N ARG A 117 -18.07 -12.83 1.29
CA ARG A 117 -18.79 -14.00 0.75
C ARG A 117 -18.38 -15.30 1.43
N ILE A 118 -17.09 -15.50 1.68
CA ILE A 118 -16.56 -16.80 2.10
C ILE A 118 -16.32 -16.85 3.60
N VAL A 119 -15.60 -15.88 4.17
CA VAL A 119 -15.28 -15.91 5.60
C VAL A 119 -16.52 -15.64 6.45
N LEU A 120 -17.29 -14.60 6.11
CA LEU A 120 -18.51 -14.23 6.84
C LEU A 120 -19.75 -15.02 6.40
N GLY A 121 -19.70 -15.70 5.26
CA GLY A 121 -20.78 -16.54 4.73
C GLY A 121 -20.55 -18.00 5.04
N SER A 122 -19.69 -18.65 4.25
CA SER A 122 -19.46 -20.11 4.30
C SER A 122 -18.74 -20.59 5.55
N LEU A 123 -17.89 -19.78 6.16
CA LEU A 123 -17.13 -20.14 7.37
C LEU A 123 -17.69 -19.48 8.64
N ARG A 124 -18.91 -18.94 8.60
CA ARG A 124 -19.51 -18.21 9.72
C ARG A 124 -19.59 -19.06 11.00
N HIS A 125 -19.85 -20.36 10.88
CA HIS A 125 -19.91 -21.30 12.02
C HIS A 125 -18.56 -21.51 12.71
N VAL A 126 -17.45 -21.25 12.02
CA VAL A 126 -16.10 -21.29 12.61
C VAL A 126 -15.81 -20.04 13.44
N TRP A 127 -16.50 -18.93 13.13
CA TRP A 127 -16.33 -17.62 13.75
C TRP A 127 -17.43 -17.22 14.75
N ALA A 128 -18.51 -18.01 14.84
CA ALA A 128 -19.48 -17.94 15.94
C ALA A 128 -18.86 -18.45 17.25
#